data_AF-A0A919I2P6-F1
#
_entry.id   AF-A0A919I2P6-F1
#
_cell.length_a   1.000
_cell.length_b   1.000
_cell.length_c   1.000
_cell.angle_alpha   90.00
_cell.angle_beta   90.00
_cell.angle_gamma   90.00
#
_symmetry.space_group_name_H-M   'P 1'
#
loop_
_entity.id
_entity.type
_entity.pdbx_description
1 polymer ?
#
loop_
_entity_poly.entity_id
_entity_poly.type
_entity_poly.pdbx_seq_one_letter_code
_entity_poly.pdbx_strand_id
1 'polypeptide(L)'
;MQAEQCWHTSLAPLMAEVRQQMGDGPVYLSFDIDSLDPIWAPGTGTPEVGGLTSIQALEIVRGCRGLNLIGADLVEVSPLRRER
;
A
#
# COMPACT_ATOMS: atom_id res chain seq x y z
N MET A 1 5.68 -2.60 9.82
CA MET A 1 6.81 -2.90 8.91
C MET A 1 7.39 -1.60 8.42
N GLN A 2 8.68 -1.56 8.19
CA GLN A 2 9.40 -0.42 7.63
C GLN A 2 9.71 -0.64 6.14
N ALA A 3 9.97 0.43 5.39
CA ALA A 3 10.18 0.37 3.94
C ALA A 3 11.40 -0.50 3.57
N GLU A 4 12.45 -0.46 4.38
CA GLU A 4 13.70 -1.22 4.20
C GLU A 4 13.46 -2.74 4.19
N GLN A 5 12.42 -3.21 4.88
CA GLN A 5 12.06 -4.63 4.91
C GLN A 5 11.36 -5.08 3.62
N CYS A 6 10.87 -4.14 2.82
CA CYS A 6 10.18 -4.37 1.56
C CYS A 6 11.12 -4.21 0.35
N TRP A 7 12.29 -3.61 0.52
CA TRP A 7 13.21 -3.36 -0.59
C TRP A 7 13.69 -4.67 -1.23
N HIS A 8 13.77 -4.65 -2.56
CA HIS A 8 14.30 -5.73 -3.39
C HIS A 8 13.54 -7.08 -3.29
N THR A 9 12.33 -7.10 -2.72
CA THR A 9 11.51 -8.32 -2.60
C THR A 9 10.07 -8.12 -3.05
N SER A 10 9.40 -9.22 -3.39
CA SER A 10 7.95 -9.28 -3.59
C SER A 10 7.23 -9.25 -2.24
N LEU A 11 6.07 -8.60 -2.18
CA LEU A 11 5.21 -8.54 -1.01
C LEU A 11 4.11 -9.62 -1.01
N ALA A 12 4.07 -10.50 -2.01
CA ALA A 12 3.12 -11.60 -2.03
C ALA A 12 3.23 -12.55 -0.82
N PRO A 13 4.44 -12.95 -0.35
CA PRO A 13 4.59 -13.76 0.87
C PRO A 13 4.12 -13.01 2.11
N LEU A 14 4.45 -11.72 2.22
CA LEU A 14 3.99 -10.87 3.32
C LEU A 14 2.46 -10.84 3.39
N MET A 15 1.78 -10.69 2.25
CA MET A 15 0.32 -10.71 2.24
C MET A 15 -0.28 -12.07 2.63
N ALA A 16 0.46 -13.18 2.46
CA ALA A 16 0.02 -14.47 3.01
C ALA A 16 0.07 -14.49 4.53
N GLU A 17 1.13 -13.93 5.13
CA GLU A 17 1.26 -13.78 6.58
C GLU A 17 0.18 -12.85 7.15
N VAL A 18 -0.07 -11.71 6.49
CA VAL A 18 -1.14 -10.77 6.87
C VAL A 18 -2.51 -11.47 6.87
N ARG A 19 -2.81 -12.27 5.85
CA ARG A 19 -4.07 -13.05 5.82
C ARG A 19 -4.17 -14.04 6.97
N GLN A 20 -3.10 -14.76 7.26
CA GLN A 20 -3.07 -15.69 8.39
C GLN A 20 -3.28 -14.96 9.72
N GLN A 21 -2.70 -13.78 9.88
CA GLN A 21 -2.80 -12.98 11.09
C GLN A 21 -4.21 -12.41 11.30
N MET A 22 -4.88 -11.97 10.23
CA MET A 22 -6.23 -11.38 10.32
C MET A 22 -7.32 -12.44 10.51
N GLY A 23 -7.10 -13.67 10.04
CA GLY A 23 -8.07 -14.76 10.12
C GLY A 23 -9.40 -14.42 9.43
N ASP A 24 -10.51 -14.87 10.02
CA ASP A 24 -11.87 -14.67 9.48
C ASP A 24 -12.55 -13.37 9.98
N GLY A 25 -11.85 -12.59 10.82
CA GLY A 25 -12.37 -11.35 11.40
C GLY A 25 -12.58 -10.25 10.36
N PRO A 26 -13.44 -9.26 10.64
CA PRO A 26 -13.64 -8.12 9.74
C PRO A 26 -12.36 -7.30 9.61
N VAL A 27 -11.98 -6.96 8.37
CA VAL A 27 -10.79 -6.17 8.05
C VAL A 27 -11.19 -4.89 7.34
N TYR A 28 -10.55 -3.79 7.69
CA TYR A 28 -10.67 -2.52 6.99
C TYR A 28 -9.31 -2.16 6.37
N LEU A 29 -9.29 -1.77 5.09
CA LEU A 29 -8.07 -1.36 4.39
C LEU A 29 -8.02 0.16 4.27
N SER A 30 -7.05 0.80 4.91
CA SER A 30 -6.72 2.20 4.63
C SER A 30 -5.44 2.26 3.82
N PHE A 31 -5.48 2.93 2.67
CA PHE A 31 -4.34 3.05 1.76
C PHE A 31 -3.95 4.53 1.60
N ASP A 32 -2.80 4.91 2.13
CA ASP A 32 -2.20 6.22 1.88
C ASP A 32 -1.38 6.20 0.59
N ILE A 33 -1.65 7.11 -0.34
CA ILE A 33 -0.91 7.17 -1.60
C ILE A 33 0.56 7.55 -1.40
N ASP A 34 0.90 8.24 -0.29
CA ASP A 34 2.27 8.64 0.03
C ASP A 34 3.16 7.49 0.52
N SER A 35 2.58 6.30 0.74
CA SER A 35 3.33 5.07 0.96
C SER A 35 4.11 4.62 -0.29
N LEU A 36 3.74 5.13 -1.47
CA LEU A 36 4.48 4.92 -2.71
C LEU A 36 5.62 5.90 -2.83
N ASP A 37 6.72 5.46 -3.45
CA ASP A 37 7.80 6.38 -3.77
C ASP A 37 7.28 7.54 -4.66
N PRO A 38 7.73 8.79 -4.45
CA PRO A 38 7.29 9.96 -5.21
C PRO A 38 7.43 9.81 -6.73
N ILE A 39 8.32 8.94 -7.22
CA ILE A 39 8.42 8.64 -8.66
C ILE A 39 7.13 8.02 -9.22
N TRP A 40 6.34 7.32 -8.38
CA TRP A 40 5.07 6.71 -8.74
C TRP A 40 3.87 7.55 -8.30
N ALA A 41 3.99 8.26 -7.16
CA ALA A 41 2.93 9.08 -6.59
C ALA A 41 3.40 10.51 -6.24
N PRO A 42 3.71 11.35 -7.25
CA PRO A 42 4.21 12.70 -6.99
C PRO A 42 3.14 13.64 -6.41
N GLY A 43 1.86 13.36 -6.64
CA GLY A 43 0.74 14.19 -6.23
C GLY A 43 0.25 13.90 -4.82
N THR A 44 1.08 14.13 -3.80
CA THR A 44 0.71 14.02 -2.37
C THR A 44 1.14 15.26 -1.57
N GLY A 45 0.57 15.43 -0.37
CA GLY A 45 0.90 16.51 0.56
C GLY A 45 2.32 16.43 1.13
N THR A 46 2.82 15.21 1.34
CA THR A 46 4.02 14.87 2.12
C THR A 46 4.86 13.80 1.42
N PRO A 47 5.53 14.11 0.30
CA PRO A 47 6.32 13.11 -0.43
C PRO A 47 7.59 12.71 0.36
N GLU A 48 7.80 11.41 0.54
CA GLU A 48 8.96 10.82 1.22
C GLU A 48 9.68 9.80 0.31
N VAL A 49 11.00 9.90 0.17
CA VAL A 49 11.78 9.05 -0.75
C VAL A 49 12.02 7.64 -0.22
N GLY A 50 12.16 6.65 -1.12
CA GLY A 50 12.47 5.26 -0.77
C GLY A 50 11.24 4.42 -0.42
N GLY A 51 10.06 4.86 -0.87
CA GLY A 51 8.79 4.19 -0.66
C GLY A 51 8.57 2.94 -1.53
N LEU A 52 7.34 2.45 -1.55
CA LEU A 52 6.96 1.27 -2.32
C LEU A 52 6.89 1.56 -3.82
N THR A 53 7.14 0.53 -4.62
CA THR A 53 6.83 0.58 -6.05
C THR A 53 5.34 0.32 -6.31
N SER A 54 4.83 0.76 -7.46
CA SER A 54 3.46 0.46 -7.90
C SER A 54 3.17 -1.04 -8.01
N ILE A 55 4.18 -1.86 -8.33
CA ILE A 55 4.06 -3.33 -8.37
C ILE A 55 3.79 -3.87 -6.97
N GLN A 56 4.58 -3.47 -5.98
CA GLN A 56 4.43 -3.90 -4.59
C GLN A 56 3.09 -3.46 -3.99
N ALA A 57 2.63 -2.25 -4.33
CA ALA A 57 1.30 -1.77 -3.96
C ALA A 57 0.18 -2.67 -4.49
N LEU A 58 0.27 -3.09 -5.75
CA LEU A 58 -0.69 -4.01 -6.35
C LEU A 58 -0.62 -5.40 -5.72
N GLU A 59 0.55 -5.88 -5.31
CA GLU A 59 0.69 -7.12 -4.56
C GLU A 59 -0.04 -7.06 -3.21
N ILE A 60 0.04 -5.92 -2.51
CA ILE A 60 -0.72 -5.68 -1.26
C ILE A 60 -2.22 -5.74 -1.55
N VAL A 61 -2.72 -4.89 -2.45
CA VAL A 61 -4.17 -4.78 -2.73
C VAL A 61 -4.74 -6.10 -3.23
N ARG A 62 -4.06 -6.79 -4.15
CA ARG A 62 -4.49 -8.11 -4.64
C ARG A 62 -4.36 -9.19 -3.58
N GLY A 63 -3.37 -9.06 -2.69
CA GLY A 63 -3.15 -9.94 -1.55
C GLY A 63 -4.25 -9.89 -0.51
N CYS A 64 -5.09 -8.85 -0.50
CA CYS A 64 -6.28 -8.80 0.35
C CYS A 64 -7.38 -9.80 -0.06
N ARG A 65 -7.25 -10.46 -1.23
CA ARG A 65 -8.20 -11.50 -1.65
C ARG A 65 -8.31 -12.59 -0.59
N GLY A 66 -9.54 -12.86 -0.14
CA GLY A 66 -9.84 -13.86 0.88
C GLY A 66 -9.98 -13.29 2.30
N LEU A 67 -9.62 -12.03 2.53
CA LEU A 67 -9.97 -11.33 3.76
C LEU A 67 -11.45 -10.96 3.79
N ASN A 68 -12.04 -10.92 4.98
CA ASN A 68 -13.36 -10.37 5.22
C ASN A 68 -13.31 -8.82 5.22
N LEU A 69 -13.07 -8.23 4.05
CA LEU A 69 -13.01 -6.78 3.89
C LEU A 69 -14.39 -6.15 4.08
N ILE A 70 -14.54 -5.33 5.11
CA ILE A 70 -15.78 -4.59 5.44
C ILE A 70 -15.80 -3.16 4.89
N GLY A 71 -14.67 -2.68 4.39
CA GLY A 71 -14.53 -1.34 3.84
C GLY A 71 -13.08 -1.03 3.46
N ALA A 72 -12.91 0.04 2.70
CA ALA A 72 -11.60 0.59 2.37
C ALA A 72 -11.66 2.09 2.07
N ASP A 73 -10.54 2.78 2.28
CA ASP A 73 -10.30 4.15 1.81
C ASP A 73 -8.96 4.30 1.09
N LEU A 74 -8.88 5.34 0.27
CA LEU A 74 -7.68 5.81 -0.42
C LEU A 74 -7.53 7.30 -0.10
N VAL A 75 -6.43 7.67 0.56
CA VAL A 75 -6.23 9.01 1.12
C VAL A 75 -5.02 9.72 0.51
N GLU A 76 -4.89 11.02 0.83
CA GLU A 76 -3.76 11.91 0.49
C GLU A 76 -3.45 12.13 -1.01
N VAL A 77 -4.38 11.80 -1.89
CA VAL A 77 -4.28 12.17 -3.30
C VAL A 77 -4.44 13.69 -3.46
N SER A 78 -3.41 14.34 -3.99
CA SER A 78 -3.35 15.79 -4.24
C SER A 78 -3.13 16.09 -5.74
N PRO A 79 -4.20 16.20 -6.55
CA PRO A 79 -4.09 16.37 -8.00
C PRO A 79 -3.31 17.63 -8.43
N LEU A 80 -3.40 18.70 -7.64
CA LEU A 80 -2.75 19.99 -7.94
C LEU A 80 -1.24 19.97 -7.71
N ARG A 81 -0.71 18.93 -7.06
CA ARG A 81 0.73 18.77 -6.77
C ARG A 81 1.44 17.81 -7.72
N ARG A 82 0.74 17.25 -8.70
CA ARG A 82 1.37 16.51 -9.79
C ARG A 82 2.17 17.48 -10.66
N GLU A 83 3.44 17.17 -10.95
CA GLU A 83 4.25 17.92 -11.92
C GLU A 83 3.47 18.06 -13.24
N ARG A 84 3.47 19.27 -13.81
CA ARG A 84 2.83 19.56 -15.12
C ARG A 84 3.59 18.91 -16.26
#